data_AF-A0A972JJ22-F1
#
_entry.id   AF-A0A972JJ22-F1
#
_cell.length_a   1.000
_cell.length_b   1.000
_cell.length_c   1.000
_cell.angle_alpha   90.00
_cell.angle_beta   90.00
_cell.angle_gamma   90.00
#
_symmetry.space_group_name_H-M   'P 1'
#
loop_
_entity.id
_entity.type
_entity.pdbx_description
1 polymer ?
#
loop_
_entity_poly.entity_id
_entity_poly.type
_entity_poly.pdbx_seq_one_letter_code
_entity_poly.pdbx_strand_id
1 'polypeptide(L)' 'MKIFTSILVVMTVALIIFNVTLLDYNNLFEGDSLVGLIGIVAAFCALCILIIFRMSKLIEHKTRNH' A
#
# COMPACT_ATOMS: atom_id res chain seq x y z
N MET A 1 1.64 3.67 -17.81
CA MET A 1 2.16 4.79 -16.98
C MET A 1 3.11 4.24 -15.92
N LYS A 2 4.33 3.86 -16.31
CA LYS A 2 5.28 3.16 -15.41
C LYS A 2 5.72 4.04 -14.22
N ILE A 3 5.88 5.36 -14.45
CA ILE A 3 6.26 6.32 -13.41
C ILE A 3 5.23 6.36 -12.27
N PHE A 4 3.93 6.45 -12.60
CA PHE A 4 2.87 6.66 -11.61
C PHE A 4 2.74 5.46 -10.66
N THR A 5 2.74 4.26 -11.23
CA THR A 5 2.71 3.02 -10.45
C THR A 5 3.98 2.83 -9.63
N SER A 6 5.15 3.27 -10.13
CA SER A 6 6.41 3.18 -9.39
C SER A 6 6.41 4.11 -8.16
N ILE A 7 5.92 5.34 -8.30
CA ILE A 7 5.82 6.30 -7.19
C ILE A 7 4.87 5.76 -6.10
N LEU A 8 3.73 5.19 -6.52
CA LEU A 8 2.75 4.65 -5.59
C LEU A 8 3.31 3.44 -4.82
N VAL A 9 4.07 2.57 -5.47
CA VAL A 9 4.77 1.45 -4.81
C VAL A 9 5.78 1.96 -3.78
N VAL A 10 6.57 2.99 -4.12
CA VAL A 10 7.53 3.61 -3.18
C VAL A 10 6.82 4.19 -1.95
N MET A 11 5.70 4.90 -2.16
CA MET A 11 4.87 5.42 -1.06
C MET A 11 4.32 4.31 -0.16
N THR A 12 3.83 3.20 -0.75
CA THR A 12 3.36 2.04 0.03
C THR A 12 4.47 1.43 0.87
N VAL A 13 5.68 1.28 0.33
CA VAL A 13 6.83 0.75 1.08
C VAL A 13 7.21 1.69 2.24
N ALA A 14 7.24 3.00 2.00
CA ALA A 14 7.55 3.98 3.04
C ALA A 14 6.53 3.93 4.19
N LEU A 15 5.24 3.82 3.88
CA LEU A 15 4.17 3.69 4.87
C LEU A 15 4.26 2.39 5.67
N ILE A 16 4.64 1.27 5.04
CA ILE A 16 4.86 0.01 5.76
C ILE A 16 5.99 0.18 6.78
N ILE A 17 7.11 0.76 6.38
CA ILE A 17 8.26 0.99 7.27
C ILE A 17 7.87 1.88 8.45
N PHE A 18 7.17 2.99 8.19
CA PHE A 18 6.73 3.92 9.22
C PHE A 18 5.78 3.25 10.24
N ASN A 19 4.85 2.42 9.77
CA ASN A 19 3.93 1.71 10.66
C ASN A 19 4.59 0.57 11.44
N VAL A 20 5.61 -0.10 10.88
CA VAL A 20 6.41 -1.07 11.62
C VAL A 20 7.23 -0.40 12.72
N THR A 21 7.76 0.81 12.50
CA THR A 21 8.50 1.55 13.53
C THR A 21 7.63 2.08 14.67
N LEU A 22 6.33 2.28 14.44
CA LEU A 22 5.36 2.68 15.48
C LEU A 22 4.75 1.49 16.23
N LEU A 23 4.96 0.26 15.75
CA LEU A 23 4.32 -0.92 16.33
C LEU A 23 5.04 -1.38 17.59
N ASP A 24 4.47 -1.07 18.75
CA ASP A 24 4.94 -1.62 20.02
C ASP A 24 4.27 -2.98 20.27
N TYR A 25 5.01 -4.06 20.02
CA TYR A 25 4.54 -5.45 20.13
C TYR A 25 4.10 -5.84 21.54
N ASN A 26 4.52 -5.11 22.58
CA ASN A 26 4.14 -5.40 23.96
C ASN A 26 2.76 -4.80 24.32
N ASN A 27 2.32 -3.76 23.61
CA ASN A 27 1.10 -3.01 23.90
C ASN A 27 0.29 -2.69 22.64
N LEU A 28 -0.07 -3.72 21.87
CA LEU A 28 -0.79 -3.61 20.58
C LEU A 28 -2.12 -2.82 20.63
N PHE A 29 -2.71 -2.67 21.82
CA PHE A 29 -4.00 -1.99 22.02
C PHE A 29 -3.91 -0.64 22.75
N GLU A 30 -2.70 -0.15 23.06
CA GLU A 30 -2.50 1.12 23.74
C GLU A 30 -1.86 2.16 22.81
N GLY A 31 -2.47 3.36 22.79
CA GLY A 31 -1.94 4.56 22.14
C GLY A 31 -1.40 4.34 20.73
N ASP A 32 -0.09 4.54 20.58
CA ASP A 32 0.64 4.50 19.29
C ASP A 32 0.58 3.14 18.58
N SER A 33 0.38 2.04 19.31
CA SER A 33 0.33 0.71 18.71
C SER A 33 -0.99 0.45 17.96
N LEU A 34 -2.10 1.06 18.40
CA LEU A 34 -3.36 1.07 17.62
C LEU A 34 -3.17 1.77 16.27
N VAL A 35 -2.42 2.87 16.26
CA VAL A 35 -2.07 3.59 15.02
C VAL A 35 -1.24 2.69 14.11
N GLY A 36 -0.23 1.98 14.67
CA GLY A 36 0.55 1.00 13.92
C GLY A 36 -0.30 -0.12 13.31
N LEU A 37 -1.29 -0.64 14.05
CA LEU A 37 -2.22 -1.67 13.57
C LEU A 37 -3.10 -1.17 12.42
N ILE A 38 -3.71 0.00 12.57
CA ILE A 38 -4.52 0.64 11.53
C ILE A 38 -3.64 0.90 10.29
N GLY A 39 -2.41 1.30 10.50
CA GLY A 39 -1.44 1.54 9.45
C GLY A 39 -1.07 0.30 8.65
N ILE A 40 -0.93 -0.86 9.29
CA ILE A 40 -0.74 -2.15 8.60
C ILE A 40 -1.95 -2.47 7.72
N VAL A 41 -3.17 -2.31 8.25
CA VAL A 41 -4.41 -2.54 7.48
C VAL A 41 -4.52 -1.57 6.31
N ALA A 42 -4.20 -0.29 6.54
CA ALA A 42 -4.20 0.74 5.51
C ALA A 42 -3.16 0.44 4.41
N ALA A 43 -1.94 0.03 4.79
CA ALA A 43 -0.91 -0.34 3.84
C ALA A 43 -1.29 -1.58 3.01
N PHE A 44 -1.93 -2.57 3.63
CA PHE A 44 -2.47 -3.73 2.92
C PHE A 44 -3.57 -3.33 1.92
N CYS A 45 -4.47 -2.44 2.33
CA CYS A 45 -5.49 -1.87 1.45
C CYS A 45 -4.88 -1.13 0.25
N ALA A 46 -3.86 -0.29 0.50
CA ALA A 46 -3.15 0.43 -0.56
C ALA A 46 -2.49 -0.53 -1.57
N LEU A 47 -1.89 -1.62 -1.08
CA LEU A 47 -1.31 -2.66 -1.94
C LEU A 47 -2.38 -3.31 -2.84
N CYS A 48 -3.55 -3.64 -2.30
CA CYS A 48 -4.68 -4.18 -3.07
C CYS A 48 -5.12 -3.22 -4.19
N ILE A 49 -5.33 -1.94 -3.87
CA ILE A 49 -5.70 -0.91 -4.85
C ILE A 49 -4.65 -0.81 -5.97
N LEU A 50 -3.37 -0.89 -5.61
CA LEU A 50 -2.26 -0.86 -6.57
C LEU A 50 -2.28 -2.05 -7.54
N ILE A 51 -2.56 -3.25 -7.04
CA ILE A 51 -2.66 -4.45 -7.87
C ILE A 51 -3.84 -4.31 -8.84
N ILE A 52 -5.01 -3.89 -8.35
CA ILE A 52 -6.20 -3.68 -9.17
C ILE A 52 -5.91 -2.63 -10.26
N PHE A 53 -5.25 -1.52 -9.91
CA PHE A 53 -4.86 -0.49 -10.86
C PHE A 53 -3.91 -1.01 -11.95
N ARG A 54 -2.93 -1.85 -11.59
CA ARG A 54 -2.04 -2.51 -12.55
C ARG A 54 -2.83 -3.41 -13.51
N MET A 55 -3.76 -4.19 -12.99
CA MET A 55 -4.62 -5.05 -13.81
C MET A 55 -5.48 -4.24 -14.78
N SER A 56 -6.14 -3.17 -14.31
CA SER A 56 -6.92 -2.28 -15.17
C SER A 56 -6.08 -1.67 -16.30
N LYS A 57 -4.83 -1.27 -16.01
CA LYS A 57 -3.90 -0.74 -17.02
C LYS A 57 -3.39 -1.80 -18.00
N LEU A 58 -3.21 -3.05 -17.55
CA LEU A 58 -2.86 -4.17 -18.42
C LEU A 58 -3.98 -4.43 -19.45
N ILE A 59 -5.24 -4.40 -18.99
CA ILE A 59 -6.42 -4.56 -19.84
C ILE A 59 -6.53 -3.39 -20.83
N GLU A 60 -6.38 -2.14 -20.38
CA GLU A 60 -6.36 -0.96 -21.25
C GLU A 60 -5.33 -1.10 -22.39
N HIS A 61 -4.13 -1.58 -22.08
CA HIS A 61 -3.09 -1.77 -23.07
C HIS A 61 -3.42 -2.87 -24.07
N LYS A 62 -4.09 -3.95 -23.62
CA LYS A 62 -4.48 -5.08 -24.47
C LYS A 62 -5.66 -4.73 -25.39
N THR A 63 -6.60 -3.91 -24.93
CA THR A 63 -7.77 -3.49 -25.72
C THR A 63 -7.45 -2.37 -26.72
N ARG A 64 -6.48 -1.49 -26.45
CA ARG A 64 -6.14 -0.37 -27.36
C ARG A 64 -5.36 -0.77 -28.62
N ASN A 65 -4.86 -2.00 -28.71
CA ASN A 65 -4.11 -2.52 -29.87
C ASN A 65 -5.00 -3.31 -30.85
N HIS A 66 -6.33 -3.15 -30.77
CA HIS A 66 -7.29 -3.68 -31.75
C HIS A 66 -8.09 -2.54 -32.36
#